data_AF-A0A0A9CVJ4-F1
#
_entry.id   AF-A0A0A9CVJ4-F1
#
_cell.length_a   1.000
_cell.length_b   1.000
_cell.length_c   1.000
_cell.angle_alpha   90.00
_cell.angle_beta   90.00
_cell.angle_gamma   90.00
#
_symmetry.space_group_name_H-M   'P 1'
#
loop_
_entity.id
_entity.type
_entity.pdbx_description
1 polymer ?
#
loop_
_entity_poly.entity_id
_entity_poly.type
_entity_poly.pdbx_seq_one_letter_code
_entity_poly.pdbx_strand_id
1 'polypeptide(L)'
;MGVRLGQRNHAHGCFYWMVVLTHRWLVFDTRRMEFSIVDISPALSGRAMMFSNQITTLESGEGMTTVVVSDIFRPDKRCVLNFYAFKYFSDQWQLLNRITLPEEWAY
;
A
#
# COMPACT_ATOMS: atom_id res chain seq x y z
N MET A 1 -5.24 -17.12 18.82
CA MET A 1 -4.30 -16.29 18.03
C MET A 1 -5.07 -15.10 17.48
N GLY A 2 -4.61 -13.87 17.70
CA GLY A 2 -5.22 -12.66 17.14
C GLY A 2 -4.52 -12.21 15.86
N VAL A 3 -5.26 -11.63 14.91
CA VAL A 3 -4.67 -10.99 13.73
C VAL A 3 -4.13 -9.63 14.14
N ARG A 4 -2.85 -9.37 13.90
CA ARG A 4 -2.25 -8.05 14.13
C ARG A 4 -2.44 -7.19 12.88
N LEU A 5 -3.38 -6.25 12.96
CA LEU A 5 -3.59 -5.25 11.92
C LEU A 5 -2.52 -4.17 12.03
N GLY A 6 -1.93 -3.81 10.90
CA GLY A 6 -1.01 -2.68 10.78
C GLY A 6 -1.75 -1.33 10.73
N GLN A 7 -1.02 -0.30 10.31
CA GLN A 7 -1.56 1.02 10.02
C GLN A 7 -2.78 0.93 9.09
N ARG A 8 -3.82 1.71 9.43
CA ARG A 8 -5.06 1.84 8.67
C ARG A 8 -4.91 2.92 7.61
N ASN A 9 -5.24 2.58 6.37
CA ASN A 9 -5.41 3.54 5.28
C ASN A 9 -6.88 3.62 4.86
N HIS A 10 -7.25 4.67 4.11
CA HIS A 10 -8.60 4.89 3.63
C HIS A 10 -8.57 5.45 2.20
N ALA A 11 -9.42 4.91 1.32
CA ALA A 11 -9.66 5.45 -0.01
C ALA A 11 -11.02 4.97 -0.56
N HIS A 12 -11.75 5.84 -1.24
CA HIS A 12 -13.01 5.57 -1.95
C HIS A 12 -14.11 4.95 -1.07
N GLY A 13 -14.14 5.28 0.21
CA GLY A 13 -15.06 4.68 1.19
C GLY A 13 -14.67 3.26 1.63
N CYS A 14 -13.45 2.83 1.33
CA CYS A 14 -12.88 1.59 1.82
C CYS A 14 -11.78 1.87 2.86
N PHE A 15 -11.75 1.08 3.93
CA PHE A 15 -10.62 1.05 4.85
C PHE A 15 -9.71 -0.13 4.54
N TYR A 16 -8.40 0.10 4.56
CA TYR A 16 -7.38 -0.90 4.24
C TYR A 16 -6.47 -1.10 5.44
N TRP A 17 -6.37 -2.32 5.94
CA TRP A 17 -5.39 -2.72 6.96
C TRP A 17 -4.42 -3.73 6.38
N MET A 18 -3.13 -3.44 6.50
CA MET A 18 -2.11 -4.44 6.20
C MET A 18 -2.10 -5.53 7.27
N VAL A 19 -2.22 -6.77 6.84
CA VAL A 19 -1.98 -7.94 7.67
C VAL A 19 -0.50 -8.28 7.58
N VAL A 20 0.27 -7.81 8.57
CA VAL A 20 1.75 -7.74 8.57
C VAL A 20 2.44 -9.07 8.26
N LEU A 21 1.81 -10.20 8.60
CA LEU A 21 2.40 -11.53 8.42
C LEU A 21 2.01 -12.24 7.12
N THR A 22 0.98 -11.78 6.42
CA THR A 22 0.47 -12.47 5.22
C THR A 22 0.64 -11.66 3.95
N HIS A 23 1.13 -10.42 4.03
CA HIS A 23 1.20 -9.49 2.90
C HIS A 23 -0.16 -9.36 2.19
N ARG A 24 -1.24 -9.35 2.98
CA ARG A 24 -2.61 -9.13 2.50
C ARG A 24 -3.19 -7.85 3.09
N TRP A 25 -4.16 -7.29 2.41
CA TRP A 25 -5.04 -6.28 2.96
C TRP A 25 -6.35 -6.89 3.42
N LEU A 26 -6.73 -6.55 4.64
CA LEU A 26 -8.11 -6.60 5.05
C LEU A 26 -8.76 -5.29 4.60
N VAL A 27 -9.77 -5.39 3.75
CA VAL A 27 -10.50 -4.24 3.24
C VAL A 27 -11.90 -4.25 3.83
N PHE A 28 -12.35 -3.10 4.34
CA PHE A 28 -13.73 -2.91 4.75
C PHE A 28 -14.39 -1.89 3.84
N ASP A 29 -15.38 -2.32 3.07
CA ASP A 29 -16.20 -1.48 2.21
C ASP A 29 -17.35 -0.89 3.05
N THR A 30 -17.32 0.43 3.28
CA THR A 30 -18.34 1.11 4.09
C THR A 30 -19.69 1.26 3.37
N ARG A 31 -19.71 1.14 2.04
CA ARG A 31 -20.95 1.25 1.24
C ARG A 31 -21.74 -0.05 1.30
N ARG A 32 -21.02 -1.18 1.30
CA ARG A 32 -21.60 -2.53 1.40
C ARG A 32 -21.64 -3.06 2.84
N MET A 33 -20.88 -2.46 3.74
CA MET A 33 -20.65 -2.94 5.11
C MET A 33 -20.04 -4.35 5.15
N GLU A 34 -19.12 -4.63 4.21
CA GLU A 34 -18.53 -5.96 4.01
C GLU A 34 -17.01 -5.94 4.16
N PHE A 35 -16.46 -7.04 4.67
CA PHE A 35 -15.01 -7.28 4.67
C PHE A 35 -14.60 -8.13 3.47
N SER A 36 -13.47 -7.78 2.87
CA SER A 36 -12.81 -8.57 1.84
C SER A 36 -11.32 -8.70 2.16
N ILE A 37 -10.67 -9.71 1.59
CA ILE A 37 -9.22 -9.92 1.70
C ILE A 37 -8.65 -9.80 0.29
N VAL A 38 -7.62 -8.96 0.15
CA VAL A 38 -6.96 -8.70 -1.13
C VAL A 38 -5.47 -8.95 -0.97
N ASP A 39 -4.86 -9.66 -1.91
CA ASP A 39 -3.40 -9.85 -1.91
C ASP A 39 -2.69 -8.54 -2.28
N ILE A 40 -1.61 -8.23 -1.56
CA ILE A 40 -0.71 -7.14 -1.97
C ILE A 40 0.12 -7.67 -3.16
N SER A 41 0.27 -6.84 -4.21
CA SER A 41 0.92 -7.24 -5.46
C SER A 41 2.21 -8.04 -5.27
N PRO A 42 2.45 -9.08 -6.10
CA PRO A 42 3.75 -9.73 -6.20
C PRO A 42 4.90 -8.76 -6.53
N ALA A 43 4.61 -7.67 -7.27
CA ALA A 43 5.58 -6.63 -7.59
C ALA A 43 6.09 -5.87 -6.34
N LEU A 44 5.32 -5.92 -5.26
CA LEU A 44 5.66 -5.37 -3.96
C LEU A 44 6.27 -6.44 -3.04
N SER A 45 5.90 -7.71 -3.20
CA SER A 45 6.41 -8.85 -2.41
C SER A 45 7.93 -9.07 -2.50
N GLY A 46 8.57 -8.60 -3.58
CA GLY A 46 10.02 -8.67 -3.76
C GLY A 46 10.82 -7.59 -2.99
N ARG A 47 10.16 -6.58 -2.42
CA ARG A 47 10.81 -5.58 -1.56
C ARG A 47 10.77 -6.08 -0.12
N ALA A 48 11.93 -6.55 0.36
CA ALA A 48 12.09 -7.16 1.67
C ALA A 48 11.44 -6.33 2.80
N MET A 49 10.61 -6.98 3.60
CA MET A 49 9.88 -6.41 4.75
C MET A 49 9.10 -5.13 4.43
N MET A 50 7.90 -5.29 3.87
CA MET A 50 6.91 -4.23 3.90
C MET A 50 6.32 -4.10 5.30
N PHE A 51 6.63 -2.99 5.97
CA PHE A 51 5.96 -2.60 7.21
C PHE A 51 4.72 -1.77 6.89
N SER A 52 3.75 -1.79 7.80
CA SER A 52 2.49 -1.08 7.58
C SER A 52 2.65 0.43 7.42
N ASN A 53 3.73 1.03 7.95
CA ASN A 53 4.04 2.45 7.82
C ASN A 53 4.65 2.84 6.46
N GLN A 54 5.08 1.86 5.66
CA GLN A 54 5.65 2.13 4.34
C GLN A 54 4.60 2.21 3.24
N ILE A 55 3.36 1.83 3.53
CA ILE A 55 2.30 1.77 2.53
C ILE A 55 1.17 2.70 2.93
N THR A 56 0.80 3.58 2.01
CA THR A 56 -0.42 4.39 2.14
C THR A 56 -1.27 4.32 0.88
N THR A 57 -2.58 4.47 1.04
CA THR A 57 -3.54 4.51 -0.06
C THR A 57 -4.06 5.93 -0.23
N LEU A 58 -4.16 6.37 -1.47
CA LEU A 58 -4.63 7.67 -1.90
C LEU A 58 -5.78 7.49 -2.89
N GLU A 59 -6.73 8.42 -2.85
CA GLU A 59 -7.77 8.50 -3.86
C GLU A 59 -7.21 9.20 -5.11
N SER A 60 -7.32 8.54 -6.26
CA SER A 60 -6.97 9.11 -7.56
C SER A 60 -8.22 9.30 -8.42
N GLY A 61 -8.06 9.99 -9.54
CA GLY A 61 -9.11 10.21 -10.52
C GLY A 61 -9.73 8.90 -11.03
N GLU A 62 -10.94 9.00 -11.57
CA GLU A 62 -11.64 7.88 -12.23
C GLU A 62 -11.96 6.67 -11.32
N GLY A 63 -12.05 6.89 -10.00
CA GLY A 63 -12.37 5.84 -9.03
C GLY A 63 -11.20 4.86 -8.79
N MET A 64 -9.98 5.28 -9.10
CA MET A 64 -8.78 4.47 -8.93
C MET A 64 -8.14 4.75 -7.57
N THR A 65 -7.66 3.70 -6.90
CA THR A 65 -6.86 3.84 -5.68
C THR A 65 -5.39 3.88 -6.07
N THR A 66 -4.66 4.91 -5.66
CA THR A 66 -3.21 4.92 -5.78
C THR A 66 -2.58 4.44 -4.49
N VAL A 67 -1.57 3.59 -4.60
CA VAL A 67 -0.86 3.01 -3.48
C VAL A 67 0.55 3.54 -3.52
N VAL A 68 0.95 4.23 -2.47
CA VAL A 68 2.29 4.78 -2.34
C VAL A 68 3.08 3.85 -1.44
N VAL A 69 4.20 3.36 -1.96
CA VAL A 69 5.12 2.48 -1.24
C VAL A 69 6.45 3.19 -1.06
N SER A 70 6.80 3.40 0.20
CA SER A 70 8.03 4.01 0.67
C SER A 70 9.14 2.96 0.76
N ASP A 71 10.10 3.02 -0.15
CA ASP A 71 11.28 2.18 -0.16
C ASP A 71 12.40 2.84 0.65
N ILE A 72 12.47 2.52 1.94
CA ILE A 72 13.40 3.10 2.93
C ILE A 72 14.62 2.23 3.21
N PHE A 73 14.63 0.97 2.81
CA PHE A 73 15.74 0.04 3.07
C PHE A 73 16.68 -0.09 1.87
N ARG A 74 16.99 1.04 1.22
CA ARG A 74 17.90 1.06 0.08
C ARG A 74 19.36 1.19 0.53
N PRO A 75 20.32 0.53 -0.14
CA PRO A 75 21.75 0.65 0.19
C PRO A 75 22.26 2.09 0.10
N ASP A 76 21.64 2.90 -0.76
CA ASP A 76 22.01 4.30 -1.00
C ASP A 76 21.35 5.28 -0.02
N LYS A 77 20.67 4.80 1.03
CA LYS A 77 19.95 5.57 2.07
C LYS A 77 18.90 6.56 1.54
N ARG A 78 18.65 6.60 0.23
CA ARG A 78 17.64 7.48 -0.36
C ARG A 78 16.27 6.87 -0.15
N CYS A 79 15.33 7.67 0.36
CA CYS A 79 13.94 7.27 0.41
C CYS A 79 13.31 7.46 -0.98
N VAL A 80 12.70 6.40 -1.51
CA VAL A 80 12.03 6.44 -2.81
C VAL A 80 10.56 6.09 -2.66
N LEU A 81 9.68 7.02 -3.02
CA LEU A 81 8.25 6.79 -3.11
C LEU A 81 7.90 6.23 -4.48
N ASN A 82 7.25 5.07 -4.49
CA ASN A 82 6.75 4.42 -5.69
C ASN A 82 5.24 4.50 -5.69
N PHE A 83 4.67 5.07 -6.75
CA PHE A 83 3.24 5.26 -6.91
C PHE A 83 2.72 4.15 -7.80
N TYR A 84 1.81 3.33 -7.28
CA TYR A 84 1.17 2.27 -8.03
C TYR A 84 -0.32 2.55 -8.18
N ALA A 85 -0.82 2.45 -9.41
CA ALA A 85 -2.25 2.34 -9.66
C ALA A 85 -2.73 0.97 -9.22
N PHE A 86 -3.79 0.97 -8.42
CA PHE A 86 -4.53 -0.21 -8.01
C PHE A 86 -6.02 0.07 -8.23
N LYS A 87 -6.66 -0.74 -9.08
CA LYS A 87 -8.12 -0.74 -9.20
C LYS A 87 -8.65 -1.87 -8.33
N TYR A 88 -9.60 -1.55 -7.45
CA TYR A 88 -10.24 -2.54 -6.59
C TYR A 88 -10.75 -3.73 -7.44
N PHE A 89 -10.42 -4.96 -7.04
CA PHE A 89 -10.65 -6.22 -7.79
C PHE A 89 -9.85 -6.43 -9.09
N SER A 90 -8.77 -5.69 -9.31
CA SER A 90 -7.84 -5.95 -10.41
C SER A 90 -6.47 -6.34 -9.87
N ASP A 91 -5.95 -7.48 -10.33
CA ASP A 91 -4.57 -7.90 -10.06
C ASP A 91 -3.54 -7.07 -10.86
N GLN A 92 -4.00 -6.10 -11.65
CA GLN A 92 -3.14 -5.29 -12.51
C GLN A 92 -2.61 -4.06 -11.76
N TRP A 93 -1.51 -4.27 -11.06
CA TRP A 93 -0.72 -3.19 -10.49
C TRP A 93 0.14 -2.55 -11.56
N GLN A 94 0.04 -1.22 -11.70
CA GLN A 94 0.87 -0.47 -12.64
C GLN A 94 1.68 0.59 -11.90
N LEU A 95 3.00 0.61 -12.10
CA LEU A 95 3.84 1.69 -11.58
C LEU A 95 3.55 2.96 -12.38
N LEU A 96 2.96 3.96 -11.71
CA LEU A 96 2.64 5.26 -12.31
C LEU A 96 3.85 6.19 -12.28
N ASN A 97 4.54 6.26 -11.15
CA ASN A 97 5.65 7.20 -10.97
C ASN A 97 6.60 6.75 -9.87
N ARG A 98 7.79 7.33 -9.87
CA ARG A 98 8.80 7.20 -8.83
C ARG A 98 9.33 8.58 -8.46
N ILE A 99 9.29 8.91 -7.17
CA ILE A 99 9.86 10.15 -6.64
C ILE A 99 10.95 9.78 -5.64
N THR A 100 12.14 10.32 -5.84
CA THR A 100 13.21 10.27 -4.84
C THR A 100 13.03 11.44 -3.89
N LEU A 101 12.86 11.16 -2.60
CA LEU A 101 12.78 12.21 -1.60
C LEU A 101 14.16 12.82 -1.34
N PRO A 102 14.23 14.09 -0.92
CA PRO A 102 15.46 14.70 -0.45
C PRO A 102 16.10 13.90 0.68
N GLU A 103 17.44 13.94 0.76
CA GLU A 103 18.21 13.15 1.73
C GLU A 103 17.92 13.57 3.17
N GLU A 104 17.62 14.85 3.39
CA GLU A 104 17.23 15.41 4.68
C GLU A 104 15.91 14.86 5.26
N TRP A 105 15.14 14.09 4.48
CA TRP A 105 13.90 13.44 4.93
C TRP A 105 14.07 11.94 5.20
N ALA A 106 15.25 11.38 4.91
CA ALA A 106 15.60 10.03 5.30
C ALA A 106 15.96 10.01 6.80
N TYR A 107 15.32 9.12 7.57
CA TYR A 107 15.59 8.90 9.00
C TYR A 107 16.95 8.24 9.24
#